data_AF-A0A2V6YMX2-F1
#
_entry.id   AF-A0A2V6YMX2-F1
#
_cell.length_a   1.000
_cell.length_b   1.000
_cell.length_c   1.000
_cell.angle_alpha   90.00
_cell.angle_beta   90.00
_cell.angle_gamma   90.00
#
_symmetry.space_group_name_H-M   'P 1'
#
loop_
_entity.id
_entity.type
_entity.pdbx_description
1 polymer ?
#
loop_
_entity_poly.entity_id
_entity_poly.type
_entity_poly.pdbx_seq_one_letter_code
_entity_poly.pdbx_strand_id
1 'polypeptide(L)'
;MMPVLPRLTDGEANLRALLVAAREAGAQHAESNVLFLRPGTRETFFEFLRTAFPALVPEYERLYAGSAYARRDYVGEVEARVRRLAAEVGFAARRRDDRPADAPRPSQLSLLW
;
A
#
# COMPACT_ATOMS: atom_id res chain seq x y z
N MET A 1 -0.48 5.88 -0.75
CA MET A 1 0.77 5.15 -1.07
C MET A 1 0.47 3.69 -1.31
N MET A 2 0.60 3.22 -2.54
CA MET A 2 0.43 1.80 -2.85
C MET A 2 1.35 1.41 -4.02
N PRO A 3 2.19 0.37 -3.89
CA PRO A 3 2.38 -0.47 -2.70
C PRO A 3 3.33 0.16 -1.64
N VAL A 4 3.15 -0.22 -0.38
CA VAL A 4 4.20 -0.13 0.66
C VAL A 4 5.07 -1.38 0.57
N LEU A 5 6.35 -1.20 0.26
CA LEU A 5 7.34 -2.29 0.17
C LEU A 5 7.97 -2.58 1.55
N PRO A 6 7.83 -3.80 2.09
CA PRO A 6 8.42 -4.17 3.36
C PRO A 6 9.93 -3.92 3.44
N ARG A 7 10.40 -3.28 4.51
CA ARG A 7 11.81 -2.94 4.76
C ARG A 7 12.49 -2.02 3.75
N LEU A 8 11.79 -1.61 2.69
CA LEU A 8 12.32 -0.74 1.64
C LEU A 8 11.70 0.67 1.72
N THR A 9 10.39 0.75 1.96
CA THR A 9 9.66 2.02 1.93
C THR A 9 8.78 2.23 3.16
N ASP A 10 8.65 1.23 4.04
CA ASP A 10 7.79 1.25 5.22
C ASP A 10 8.40 1.96 6.45
N GLY A 11 9.64 2.46 6.34
CA GLY A 11 10.31 3.20 7.39
C GLY A 11 9.62 4.53 7.73
N GLU A 12 9.54 4.88 9.02
CA GLU A 12 8.79 6.06 9.49
C GLU A 12 9.24 7.37 8.85
N ALA A 13 10.55 7.57 8.69
CA ALA A 13 11.09 8.78 8.05
C ALA A 13 10.58 8.93 6.60
N ASN A 14 10.58 7.83 5.83
CA ASN A 14 10.12 7.82 4.45
C ASN A 14 8.60 8.05 4.36
N LEU A 15 7.83 7.35 5.20
CA LEU A 15 6.38 7.51 5.28
C LEU A 15 5.99 8.94 5.65
N ARG A 16 6.65 9.52 6.67
CA ARG A 16 6.38 10.89 7.12
C ARG A 16 6.73 11.91 6.05
N ALA A 17 7.89 11.78 5.40
CA ALA A 17 8.30 12.67 4.32
C ALA A 17 7.28 12.67 3.17
N LEU A 18 6.81 11.48 2.76
CA LEU A 18 5.78 11.37 1.72
C LEU A 18 4.45 12.00 2.14
N LEU A 19 4.01 11.76 3.37
CA LEU A 19 2.76 12.32 3.89
C LEU A 19 2.81 13.85 3.96
N VAL A 20 3.93 14.43 4.42
CA VAL A 20 4.13 15.88 4.44
C VAL A 20 4.06 16.45 3.03
N ALA A 21 4.83 15.88 2.09
CA ALA A 21 4.83 16.33 0.69
C ALA A 21 3.43 16.21 0.05
N ALA A 22 2.71 15.12 0.33
CA ALA A 22 1.34 14.95 -0.15
C ALA A 22 0.38 16.00 0.43
N ARG A 23 0.53 16.33 1.72
CA ARG A 23 -0.28 17.35 2.39
C ARG A 23 -0.02 18.74 1.81
N GLU A 24 1.24 19.09 1.59
CA GLU A 24 1.65 20.34 0.93
C GLU A 24 1.10 20.45 -0.50
N ALA A 25 1.01 19.32 -1.21
CA ALA A 25 0.38 19.24 -2.53
C ALA A 25 -1.16 19.30 -2.51
N GLY A 26 -1.79 19.46 -1.34
CA GLY A 26 -3.24 19.59 -1.21
C GLY A 26 -4.00 18.26 -1.09
N ALA A 27 -3.31 17.15 -0.81
CA ALA A 27 -3.98 15.88 -0.56
C ALA A 27 -4.94 15.97 0.64
N GLN A 28 -6.15 15.46 0.45
CA GLN A 28 -7.20 15.46 1.48
C GLN A 28 -7.22 14.17 2.32
N HIS A 29 -6.80 13.05 1.70
CA HIS A 29 -6.81 11.73 2.32
C HIS A 29 -5.47 11.04 2.13
N ALA A 30 -5.12 10.19 3.09
CA ALA A 30 -3.96 9.33 3.03
C ALA A 30 -4.40 7.87 3.21
N GLU A 31 -4.07 7.04 2.23
CA GLU A 31 -4.31 5.59 2.29
C GLU A 31 -3.03 4.83 1.97
N SER A 32 -2.92 3.62 2.48
CA SER A 32 -1.81 2.72 2.21
C SER A 32 -2.25 1.28 2.05
N ASN A 33 -1.51 0.52 1.24
CA ASN A 33 -1.64 -0.92 1.20
C ASN A 33 -0.25 -1.55 1.08
N VAL A 34 0.01 -2.59 1.86
CA VAL A 34 1.25 -3.36 1.78
C VAL A 34 1.29 -4.12 0.45
N LEU A 35 2.48 -4.27 -0.09
CA LEU A 35 2.74 -4.99 -1.33
C LEU A 35 1.96 -6.31 -1.39
N PHE A 36 1.24 -6.48 -2.49
CA PHE A 36 0.48 -7.68 -2.83
C PHE A 36 1.14 -8.39 -4.00
N LEU A 37 1.52 -9.66 -3.81
CA LEU A 37 2.25 -10.47 -4.77
C LEU A 37 1.36 -11.57 -5.33
N ARG A 38 0.59 -11.25 -6.38
CA ARG A 38 -0.18 -12.26 -7.12
C ARG A 38 0.75 -13.35 -7.69
N PRO A 39 0.27 -14.59 -7.85
CA PRO A 39 0.94 -15.58 -8.68
C PRO A 39 1.28 -15.00 -10.06
N GLY A 40 2.51 -15.22 -10.56
CA GLY A 40 3.03 -14.66 -11.80
C GLY A 40 3.84 -13.37 -11.62
N THR A 41 3.40 -12.46 -10.75
CA THR A 41 4.19 -11.25 -10.42
C THR A 41 5.21 -11.54 -9.32
N ARG A 42 4.91 -12.49 -8.45
CA ARG A 42 5.76 -12.87 -7.32
C ARG A 42 7.16 -13.26 -7.79
N GLU A 43 7.25 -14.14 -8.78
CA GLU A 43 8.50 -14.72 -9.27
C GLU A 43 9.44 -13.63 -9.78
N THR A 44 8.90 -12.74 -10.62
CA THR A 44 9.61 -11.57 -11.16
C THR A 44 10.06 -10.62 -10.04
N PHE A 45 9.22 -10.39 -9.03
CA PHE A 45 9.59 -9.54 -7.91
C PHE A 45 10.69 -10.16 -7.03
N PHE A 46 10.67 -11.48 -6.83
CA PHE A 46 11.72 -12.19 -6.10
C PHE A 46 13.04 -12.27 -6.89
N GLU A 47 13.00 -12.28 -8.23
CA GLU A 47 14.19 -12.09 -9.07
C GLU A 47 14.81 -10.71 -8.88
N PHE A 48 13.97 -9.68 -8.89
CA PHE A 48 14.40 -8.32 -8.58
C PHE A 48 15.02 -8.22 -7.18
N LEU A 49 14.37 -8.78 -6.15
CA LEU A 49 14.90 -8.83 -4.78
C LEU A 49 16.26 -9.53 -4.71
N ARG A 50 16.41 -10.68 -5.36
CA ARG A 50 17.69 -11.42 -5.38
C ARG A 50 18.82 -10.62 -6.00
N THR A 51 18.51 -9.76 -6.98
CA THR A 51 19.52 -8.96 -7.69
C THR A 51 19.83 -7.66 -6.96
N ALA A 52 18.80 -6.90 -6.55
CA ALA A 52 18.97 -5.56 -6.00
C ALA A 52 19.11 -5.54 -4.47
N PHE A 53 18.46 -6.47 -3.76
CA PHE A 53 18.41 -6.51 -2.29
C PHE A 53 18.52 -7.95 -1.76
N PRO A 54 19.61 -8.68 -2.06
CA PRO A 54 19.74 -10.10 -1.75
C PRO A 54 19.54 -10.41 -0.26
N ALA A 55 19.95 -9.50 0.63
CA ALA A 55 19.78 -9.65 2.07
C ALA A 55 18.32 -9.64 2.54
N LEU A 56 17.39 -9.10 1.74
CA LEU A 56 15.96 -9.05 2.07
C LEU A 56 15.19 -10.30 1.62
N VAL A 57 15.78 -11.15 0.77
CA VAL A 57 15.10 -12.34 0.24
C VAL A 57 14.54 -13.23 1.35
N PRO A 58 15.30 -13.61 2.40
CA PRO A 58 14.76 -14.47 3.45
C PRO A 58 13.60 -13.82 4.24
N GLU A 59 13.65 -12.51 4.44
CA GLU A 59 12.55 -11.78 5.11
C GLU A 59 11.29 -11.80 4.25
N TYR A 60 11.41 -11.56 2.96
CA TYR A 60 10.27 -11.59 2.04
C TYR A 60 9.70 -13.01 1.88
N GLU A 61 10.54 -14.05 1.85
CA GLU A 61 10.06 -15.43 1.88
C GLU A 61 9.21 -15.71 3.12
N ARG A 62 9.66 -15.27 4.31
CA ARG A 62 8.90 -15.40 5.56
C ARG A 62 7.61 -14.59 5.56
N LEU A 63 7.65 -13.34 5.09
CA LEU A 63 6.49 -12.45 5.07
C LEU A 63 5.40 -12.96 4.12
N TYR A 64 5.78 -13.61 3.01
CA TYR A 64 4.86 -14.04 1.96
C TYR A 64 4.75 -15.58 1.85
N ALA A 65 5.13 -16.34 2.88
CA ALA A 65 5.22 -17.81 2.79
C ALA A 65 3.88 -18.50 2.45
N GLY A 66 2.77 -18.00 2.99
CA GLY A 66 1.47 -18.67 2.89
C GLY A 66 0.47 -18.06 1.90
N SER A 67 0.75 -16.87 1.35
CA SER A 67 -0.21 -16.19 0.47
C SER A 67 0.44 -15.09 -0.38
N ALA A 68 -0.37 -14.51 -1.27
CA ALA A 68 -0.03 -13.31 -2.03
C ALA A 68 0.00 -12.03 -1.15
N TYR A 69 -0.60 -12.07 0.03
CA TYR A 69 -0.50 -11.01 1.03
C TYR A 69 0.65 -11.29 2.01
N ALA A 70 1.28 -10.23 2.50
CA ALA A 70 2.17 -10.33 3.64
C ALA A 70 1.40 -10.82 4.87
N ARG A 71 2.11 -11.40 5.85
CA ARG A 71 1.52 -11.82 7.12
C ARG A 71 0.70 -10.68 7.76
N ARG A 72 -0.46 -11.05 8.32
CA ARG A 72 -1.46 -10.10 8.83
C ARG A 72 -0.95 -9.19 9.94
N ASP A 73 -0.09 -9.71 10.82
CA ASP A 73 0.55 -8.95 11.89
C ASP A 73 1.40 -7.82 11.33
N TYR A 74 2.26 -8.12 10.35
CA TYR A 74 3.09 -7.13 9.68
C TYR A 74 2.25 -6.08 8.95
N VAL A 75 1.18 -6.49 8.25
CA VAL A 75 0.25 -5.54 7.61
C VAL A 75 -0.37 -4.60 8.63
N GLY A 76 -0.85 -5.12 9.77
CA GLY A 76 -1.43 -4.32 10.83
C GLY A 76 -0.45 -3.31 11.45
N GLU A 77 0.82 -3.70 11.61
CA GLU A 77 1.88 -2.79 12.09
C GLU A 77 2.10 -1.62 11.12
N VAL A 78 2.20 -1.90 9.82
CA VAL A 78 2.39 -0.87 8.80
C VAL A 78 1.17 0.05 8.72
N GLU A 79 -0.04 -0.50 8.74
CA GLU A 79 -1.28 0.29 8.74
C GLU A 79 -1.40 1.19 9.98
N ALA A 80 -1.05 0.68 11.16
CA ALA A 80 -1.02 1.46 12.39
C ALA A 80 -0.01 2.60 12.30
N ARG A 81 1.20 2.33 11.79
CA ARG A 81 2.26 3.33 11.58
C ARG A 81 1.81 4.43 10.61
N VAL A 82 1.29 4.07 9.44
CA VAL A 82 0.82 5.05 8.44
C VAL A 82 -0.32 5.90 9.01
N ARG A 83 -1.30 5.27 9.66
CA ARG A 83 -2.44 5.99 10.26
C ARG A 83 -1.99 6.98 11.34
N ARG A 84 -1.04 6.59 12.19
CA ARG A 84 -0.49 7.47 13.23
C ARG A 84 0.23 8.67 12.60
N LEU A 85 1.14 8.41 11.66
CA LEU A 85 1.88 9.48 10.96
C LEU A 85 0.96 10.39 10.14
N ALA A 86 -0.07 9.85 9.50
CA ALA A 86 -1.04 10.63 8.75
C ALA A 86 -1.82 11.59 9.67
N ALA A 87 -2.22 11.12 10.85
CA ALA A 87 -2.86 11.96 11.86
C ALA A 87 -1.91 13.08 12.35
N GLU A 88 -0.64 12.77 12.60
CA GLU A 88 0.38 13.76 13.00
C GLU A 88 0.60 14.84 11.93
N VAL A 89 0.51 14.48 10.65
CA VAL A 89 0.65 15.41 9.50
C VAL A 89 -0.66 16.19 9.22
N GLY A 90 -1.76 15.83 9.88
CA GLY A 90 -3.04 16.54 9.77
C GLY A 90 -3.98 16.02 8.68
N PHE A 91 -3.83 14.75 8.26
CA PHE A 91 -4.87 14.06 7.49
C PHE A 91 -6.05 13.70 8.38
N ALA A 92 -7.27 13.95 7.89
CA ALA A 92 -8.46 13.51 8.58
C ALA A 92 -8.59 11.99 8.54
N ALA A 93 -9.09 11.40 9.63
CA ALA A 93 -9.49 10.00 9.63
C ALA A 93 -10.59 9.81 8.57
N ARG A 94 -10.36 8.91 7.62
CA ARG A 94 -11.33 8.61 6.57
C ARG A 94 -12.61 8.09 7.22
N ARG A 95 -13.70 8.84 7.10
CA ARG A 95 -15.03 8.41 7.54
C ARG A 95 -15.56 7.41 6.53
N ARG A 96 -16.46 6.52 6.97
CA ARG A 96 -17.16 5.59 6.08
C ARG A 96 -17.90 6.32 4.95
N ASP A 97 -18.37 7.52 5.24
CA ASP A 97 -19.07 8.41 4.29
C ASP A 97 -18.13 9.07 3.27
N ASP A 98 -16.82 9.10 3.52
CA ASP A 98 -15.80 9.60 2.57
C ASP A 98 -15.46 8.55 1.49
N ARG A 99 -16.06 7.36 1.56
CA ARG A 99 -15.99 6.40 0.46
C ARG A 99 -16.92 6.96 -0.62
N PRO A 100 -16.43 7.18 -1.86
CA PRO A 100 -17.32 7.61 -2.93
C PRO A 100 -18.49 6.64 -2.96
N ALA A 101 -19.71 7.18 -2.89
CA ALA A 101 -20.93 6.39 -3.01
C ALA A 101 -20.77 5.47 -4.21
N ASP A 102 -21.21 4.20 -4.09
CA ASP A 102 -21.15 3.24 -5.18
C ASP A 102 -21.52 3.96 -6.47
N ALA A 103 -20.54 4.07 -7.39
CA ALA A 103 -20.77 4.74 -8.66
C ALA A 103 -22.03 4.14 -9.28
N PRO A 104 -22.91 4.95 -9.90
CA PRO A 104 -24.12 4.42 -10.53
C PRO A 104 -23.71 3.21 -11.37
N ARG A 105 -24.44 2.09 -11.19
CA ARG A 105 -24.12 0.83 -11.87
C ARG A 105 -23.84 1.15 -13.34
N PRO A 106 -22.66 0.80 -13.87
CA PRO A 106 -22.32 1.17 -15.24
C PRO A 106 -23.42 0.64 -16.15
N SER A 107 -24.13 1.53 -16.83
CA SER A 107 -25.08 1.15 -17.86
C SER A 107 -24.26 0.78 -19.09
N GLN A 108 -24.38 -0.47 -19.53
CA GLN A 108 -23.78 -0.91 -20.78
C GLN A 108 -24.40 -0.09 -21.92
N LEU A 109 -23.58 0.72 -22.59
CA LEU A 109 -24.01 1.42 -23.80
C LEU A 109 -24.35 0.38 -24.87
N SER A 110 -25.50 0.53 -25.54
CA SER A 110 -25.81 -0.28 -26.70
C SER A 110 -24.82 0.05 -27.80
N LEU A 111 -24.09 -0.95 -28.27
CA LEU A 111 -23.32 -0.83 -29.50
C LEU A 111 -24.34 -0.82 -30.65
N LEU A 112 -24.78 0.37 -31.03
CA LEU A 112 -25.49 0.56 -32.29
C LEU A 112 -24.45 0.37 -33.40
N TRP A 113 -24.50 -0.78 -34.04
CA TRP A 113 -23.84 -1.03 -35.32
C TRP A 113 -24.92 -1.04 -36.41
#